data_AF-A0A1S1DE81-F1
#
_entry.id   AF-A0A1S1DE81-F1
#
_cell.length_a   1.000
_cell.length_b   1.000
_cell.length_c   1.000
_cell.angle_alpha   90.00
_cell.angle_beta   90.00
_cell.angle_gamma   90.00
#
_symmetry.space_group_name_H-M   'P 1'
#
loop_
_entity.id
_entity.type
_entity.pdbx_description
1 polymer ?
#
loop_
_entity_poly.entity_id
_entity_poly.type
_entity_poly.pdbx_seq_one_letter_code
_entity_poly.pdbx_strand_id
1 'polypeptide(L)'
;MPESNRRDANRTEENPRIDKARILKDRLEKKYAERNRERGDSRPQRSDSQLSTPGTRKPKLFSSPNPDAFGRMTEGFARYMGTPQFLMWMTIFCGVWLAWNSLAPEEMQFDPRSLNFTLLTLMLSLQASYAAPLLLLAQNRQDDRDRVVASEDRKRDQQNLEETQYLTREIASLRIALREVATRDFVRSELRDILEELQNIAQEQERHAEQLQDISEDIEDLEEAIDDIDTSEGEEKDAEEQDAEGTENGTEQAPDKAERPAKDSAQDPHRGDLSQPQSRESQQAQQQAERTREGDARDR
;
A
#
# COMPACT_ATOMS: atom_id res chain seq x y z
N MET A 1 42.48 21.63 49.97
CA MET A 1 42.57 22.37 48.70
C MET A 1 41.83 21.57 47.63
N PRO A 2 41.03 22.19 46.74
CA PRO A 2 39.66 22.58 47.07
C PRO A 2 38.65 22.41 45.88
N GLU A 3 37.42 22.87 46.11
CA GLU A 3 36.41 23.29 45.10
C GLU A 3 35.67 22.19 44.33
N SER A 4 34.37 22.25 44.00
CA SER A 4 33.44 23.36 43.78
C SER A 4 32.02 22.77 43.74
N ASN A 5 31.10 23.16 44.62
CA ASN A 5 29.84 23.87 44.32
C ASN A 5 28.98 23.66 45.59
N ARG A 6 28.55 24.63 46.41
CA ARG A 6 28.17 26.03 46.21
C ARG A 6 27.17 26.26 45.07
N ARG A 7 25.97 25.71 45.30
CA ARG A 7 24.66 25.94 44.68
C ARG A 7 23.89 24.66 45.05
N ASP A 8 23.03 24.59 46.06
CA ASP A 8 21.71 25.23 46.11
C ASP A 8 21.13 25.09 47.52
N ALA A 9 21.62 25.89 48.47
CA ALA A 9 21.06 25.95 49.83
C ALA A 9 19.88 26.94 49.90
N ASN A 10 19.01 26.95 48.89
CA ASN A 10 17.91 27.89 48.82
C ASN A 10 16.68 27.25 48.18
N ARG A 11 16.02 26.35 48.92
CA ARG A 11 14.77 25.76 48.43
C ARG A 11 13.86 25.29 49.54
N THR A 12 13.33 26.22 50.32
CA THR A 12 12.06 26.01 51.05
C THR A 12 11.54 27.33 51.60
N GLU A 13 11.16 28.25 50.70
CA GLU A 13 9.97 29.04 50.98
C GLU A 13 8.78 28.22 50.48
N GLU A 14 8.24 27.46 51.42
CA GLU A 14 7.11 26.56 51.28
C GLU A 14 5.86 27.38 50.96
N ASN A 15 5.50 27.47 49.69
CA ASN A 15 4.28 28.14 49.26
C ASN A 15 3.10 27.14 49.38
N PRO A 16 2.19 27.28 50.36
CA PRO A 16 1.15 26.27 50.66
C PRO A 16 0.14 26.09 49.52
N ARG A 17 0.16 26.96 48.51
CA ARG A 17 -0.66 26.83 47.30
C ARG A 17 -0.09 25.79 46.33
N ILE A 18 1.24 25.65 46.26
CA ILE A 18 1.89 24.70 45.35
C ILE A 18 1.69 23.27 45.84
N ASP A 19 1.74 23.05 47.15
CA ASP A 19 1.48 21.72 47.72
C ASP A 19 0.02 21.32 47.57
N LYS A 20 -0.92 22.25 47.77
CA LYS A 20 -2.34 21.99 47.48
C LYS A 20 -2.57 21.67 46.01
N ALA A 21 -1.91 22.38 45.08
CA ALA A 21 -2.02 22.09 43.66
C ALA A 21 -1.46 20.71 43.31
N ARG A 22 -0.34 20.31 43.92
CA ARG A 22 0.25 18.98 43.72
C ARG A 22 -0.64 17.86 44.28
N ILE A 23 -1.17 18.06 45.48
CA ILE A 23 -2.10 17.11 46.11
C ILE A 23 -3.40 16.99 45.31
N LEU A 24 -3.92 18.09 44.76
CA LEU A 24 -5.11 18.07 43.91
C LEU A 24 -4.84 17.42 42.56
N LYS A 25 -3.67 17.65 41.97
CA LYS A 25 -3.24 17.00 40.73
C LYS A 25 -3.15 15.50 40.92
N ASP A 26 -2.45 15.03 41.96
CA ASP A 26 -2.35 13.60 42.27
C ASP A 26 -3.72 12.98 42.56
N ARG A 27 -4.60 13.70 43.27
CA ARG A 27 -5.96 13.23 43.54
C ARG A 27 -6.81 13.16 42.27
N LEU A 28 -6.66 14.10 41.33
CA LEU A 28 -7.33 14.10 40.03
C LEU A 28 -6.80 12.97 39.15
N GLU A 29 -5.49 12.83 39.03
CA GLU A 29 -4.83 11.79 38.24
C GLU A 29 -5.24 10.40 38.73
N LYS A 30 -5.30 10.22 40.06
CA LYS A 30 -5.82 9.00 40.68
C LYS A 30 -7.29 8.77 40.31
N LYS A 31 -8.15 9.80 40.35
CA LYS A 31 -9.56 9.69 39.96
C LYS A 31 -9.76 9.41 38.46
N TYR A 32 -8.90 9.93 37.60
CA TYR A 32 -8.92 9.67 36.16
C TYR A 32 -8.41 8.26 35.84
N ALA A 33 -7.36 7.79 36.52
CA ALA A 33 -6.84 6.43 36.37
C ALA A 33 -7.84 5.37 36.87
N GLU A 34 -8.57 5.67 37.95
CA GLU A 34 -9.62 4.80 38.50
C GLU A 34 -10.82 4.71 37.54
N ARG A 35 -11.26 5.85 36.97
CA ARG A 35 -12.32 5.88 35.95
C ARG A 35 -11.92 5.14 34.66
N ASN A 36 -10.66 5.22 34.25
CA ASN A 36 -10.18 4.47 33.08
C ASN A 36 -10.03 2.97 33.36
N ARG A 37 -9.73 2.58 34.61
CA ARG A 37 -9.78 1.18 35.04
C ARG A 37 -11.21 0.63 35.05
N GLU A 38 -12.19 1.40 35.53
CA GLU A 38 -13.61 1.00 35.50
C GLU A 38 -14.18 0.92 34.08
N ARG A 39 -13.71 1.76 33.13
CA ARG A 39 -14.09 1.65 31.71
C ARG A 39 -13.30 0.60 30.93
N GLY A 40 -12.16 0.14 31.46
CA GLY A 40 -11.22 -0.73 30.76
C GLY A 40 -11.40 -2.22 31.00
N ASP A 41 -12.21 -2.65 31.99
CA ASP A 41 -12.15 -4.04 32.48
C ASP A 41 -13.51 -4.75 32.61
N SER A 42 -14.53 -4.35 31.86
CA SER A 42 -15.79 -5.12 31.79
C SER A 42 -16.59 -4.85 30.50
N ARG A 43 -16.07 -5.32 29.37
CA ARG A 43 -16.92 -5.78 28.27
C ARG A 43 -16.44 -7.15 27.82
N PRO A 44 -16.92 -8.26 28.41
CA PRO A 44 -16.97 -9.47 27.64
C PRO A 44 -17.88 -9.15 26.46
N GLN A 45 -17.32 -9.22 25.26
CA GLN A 45 -18.08 -9.19 24.02
C GLN A 45 -18.94 -10.46 24.01
N ARG A 46 -20.08 -10.38 24.72
CA ARG A 46 -21.19 -11.31 24.58
C ARG A 46 -21.64 -11.17 23.14
N SER A 47 -21.35 -12.22 22.38
CA SER A 47 -21.97 -12.49 21.10
C SER A 47 -23.48 -12.44 21.28
N ASP A 48 -24.11 -11.35 20.85
CA ASP A 48 -25.52 -11.34 20.50
C ASP A 48 -25.68 -12.13 19.20
N SER A 49 -25.61 -13.44 19.35
CA SER A 49 -26.06 -14.44 18.38
C SER A 49 -26.26 -15.72 19.14
N GLN A 50 -27.41 -16.35 18.91
CA GLN A 50 -27.88 -17.63 19.43
C GLN A 50 -28.88 -17.57 20.60
N LEU A 51 -30.02 -16.94 20.32
CA LEU A 51 -31.29 -17.46 20.83
C LEU A 51 -31.94 -18.32 19.73
N SER A 52 -31.61 -19.62 19.73
CA SER A 52 -32.39 -20.77 19.22
C SER A 52 -31.47 -21.88 18.72
N THR A 53 -30.91 -22.68 19.63
CA THR A 53 -30.68 -24.11 19.38
C THR A 53 -30.66 -24.80 20.76
N PRO A 54 -31.64 -25.66 21.10
CA PRO A 54 -31.58 -26.41 22.34
C PRO A 54 -30.39 -27.39 22.25
N GLY A 55 -29.32 -27.06 22.97
CA GLY A 55 -28.13 -27.89 23.07
C GLY A 55 -28.44 -29.18 23.81
N THR A 56 -28.44 -30.31 23.08
CA THR A 56 -28.45 -31.63 23.70
C THR A 56 -27.11 -31.83 24.42
N ARG A 57 -27.12 -31.67 25.76
CA ARG A 57 -25.99 -32.06 26.61
C ARG A 57 -25.79 -33.57 26.51
N LYS A 58 -24.91 -34.03 25.63
CA LYS A 58 -24.47 -35.43 25.59
C LYS A 58 -23.40 -35.64 26.67
N PRO A 59 -23.59 -36.57 27.62
CA PRO A 59 -22.55 -36.87 28.61
C PRO A 59 -21.34 -37.50 27.91
N LYS A 60 -20.19 -36.82 27.98
CA LYS A 60 -18.90 -37.31 27.47
C LYS A 60 -18.34 -38.38 28.43
N LEU A 61 -18.79 -39.63 28.26
CA LEU A 61 -18.27 -40.79 28.99
C LEU A 61 -16.98 -41.39 28.39
N PHE A 62 -16.56 -40.90 27.23
CA PHE A 62 -15.31 -41.31 26.58
C PHE A 62 -14.44 -40.08 26.36
N SER A 63 -13.21 -40.12 26.89
CA SER A 63 -12.15 -39.21 26.49
C SER A 63 -11.99 -39.37 24.99
N SER A 64 -12.42 -38.37 24.20
CA SER A 64 -12.29 -38.40 22.75
C SER A 64 -10.81 -38.67 22.42
N PRO A 65 -10.46 -39.80 21.78
CA PRO A 65 -9.10 -40.06 21.36
C PRO A 65 -8.61 -38.85 20.56
N ASN A 66 -7.43 -38.33 20.90
CA ASN A 66 -6.95 -37.06 20.35
C ASN A 66 -6.90 -37.13 18.81
N PRO A 67 -7.85 -36.52 18.09
CA PRO A 67 -8.06 -36.76 16.67
C PRO A 67 -6.87 -36.23 15.84
N ASP A 68 -6.14 -35.25 16.37
CA ASP A 68 -4.97 -34.66 15.72
C ASP A 68 -3.76 -35.61 15.69
N ALA A 69 -3.57 -36.42 16.74
CA ALA A 69 -2.45 -37.36 16.83
C ALA A 69 -2.63 -38.54 15.87
N PHE A 70 -3.83 -39.12 15.84
CA PHE A 70 -4.18 -40.16 14.88
C PHE A 70 -4.16 -39.63 13.45
N GLY A 71 -4.70 -38.44 13.23
CA GLY A 71 -4.70 -37.82 11.92
C GLY A 71 -3.29 -37.61 11.34
N ARG A 72 -2.34 -37.08 12.14
CA ARG A 72 -0.95 -36.92 11.69
C ARG A 72 -0.28 -38.27 11.36
N MET A 73 -0.56 -39.31 12.15
CA MET A 73 -0.08 -40.67 11.85
C MET A 73 -0.66 -41.19 10.53
N THR A 74 -1.96 -41.05 10.31
CA THR A 74 -2.62 -41.55 9.09
C THR A 74 -2.20 -40.76 7.84
N GLU A 75 -1.96 -39.45 7.97
CA GLU A 75 -1.41 -38.61 6.89
C GLU A 75 0.03 -39.02 6.51
N GLY A 76 0.86 -39.36 7.50
CA GLY A 76 2.18 -39.95 7.24
C GLY A 76 2.07 -41.31 6.55
N PHE A 77 1.13 -42.16 7.00
CA PHE A 77 0.90 -43.49 6.44
C PHE A 77 0.40 -43.45 4.99
N ALA A 78 -0.49 -42.51 4.67
CA ALA A 78 -1.01 -42.29 3.32
C ALA A 78 0.10 -41.84 2.35
N ARG A 79 0.97 -40.90 2.77
CA ARG A 79 2.14 -40.48 1.97
C ARG A 79 3.14 -41.63 1.79
N TYR A 80 3.32 -42.44 2.82
CA TYR A 80 4.22 -43.59 2.77
C TYR A 80 3.73 -44.66 1.78
N MET A 81 2.44 -45.01 1.79
CA MET A 81 1.86 -45.98 0.85
C MET A 81 1.85 -45.50 -0.61
N GLY A 82 1.85 -44.19 -0.87
CA GLY A 82 1.94 -43.62 -2.21
C GLY A 82 3.35 -43.53 -2.81
N THR A 83 4.39 -43.90 -2.04
CA THR A 83 5.79 -43.77 -2.46
C THR A 83 6.30 -45.10 -3.06
N PRO A 84 7.07 -45.11 -4.17
CA PRO A 84 7.61 -46.34 -4.76
C PRO A 84 8.55 -47.13 -3.83
N GLN A 85 9.10 -46.47 -2.81
CA GLN A 85 9.96 -47.08 -1.80
C GLN A 85 9.21 -48.06 -0.89
N PHE A 86 7.90 -47.86 -0.65
CA PHE A 86 7.08 -48.82 0.10
C PHE A 86 6.97 -50.15 -0.64
N LEU A 87 6.70 -50.11 -1.94
CA LEU A 87 6.60 -51.29 -2.79
C LEU A 87 7.94 -52.05 -2.80
N MET A 88 9.06 -51.34 -2.90
CA MET A 88 10.40 -51.95 -2.86
C MET A 88 10.63 -52.73 -1.55
N TRP A 89 10.35 -52.13 -0.39
CA TRP A 89 10.49 -52.81 0.89
C TRP A 89 9.53 -54.00 1.05
N MET A 90 8.28 -53.88 0.59
CA MET A 90 7.32 -54.98 0.62
C MET A 90 7.76 -56.15 -0.28
N THR A 91 8.30 -55.85 -1.48
CA THR A 91 8.85 -56.88 -2.36
C THR A 91 10.07 -57.56 -1.74
N ILE A 92 10.97 -56.81 -1.09
CA ILE A 92 12.12 -57.38 -0.37
C ILE A 92 11.62 -58.28 0.77
N PHE A 93 10.64 -57.83 1.56
CA PHE A 93 10.07 -58.63 2.64
C PHE A 93 9.49 -59.95 2.14
N CYS A 94 8.64 -59.92 1.09
CA CYS A 94 8.11 -61.13 0.47
C CYS A 94 9.23 -62.03 -0.08
N GLY A 95 10.24 -61.44 -0.74
CA GLY A 95 11.38 -62.17 -1.27
C GLY A 95 12.21 -62.86 -0.18
N VAL A 96 12.51 -62.17 0.92
CA VAL A 96 13.23 -62.73 2.08
C VAL A 96 12.40 -63.83 2.74
N TRP A 97 11.09 -63.64 2.90
CA TRP A 97 10.20 -64.65 3.48
C TRP A 97 10.17 -65.94 2.63
N LEU A 98 10.00 -65.78 1.32
CA LEU A 98 9.99 -66.90 0.38
C LEU A 98 11.36 -67.59 0.33
N ALA A 99 12.45 -66.83 0.33
CA ALA A 99 13.80 -67.38 0.34
C ALA A 99 14.07 -68.15 1.64
N TRP A 100 13.75 -67.57 2.80
CA TRP A 100 13.92 -68.22 4.10
C TRP A 100 13.16 -69.54 4.18
N ASN A 101 11.86 -69.53 3.85
CA ASN A 101 11.03 -70.73 3.91
C ASN A 101 11.30 -71.73 2.77
N SER A 102 12.00 -71.33 1.70
CA SER A 102 12.39 -72.23 0.61
C SER A 102 13.77 -72.85 0.77
N LEU A 103 14.71 -72.16 1.43
CA LEU A 103 16.09 -72.62 1.61
C LEU A 103 16.33 -73.25 3.00
N ALA A 104 15.45 -73.02 3.98
CA ALA A 104 15.56 -73.64 5.30
C ALA A 104 15.23 -75.15 5.26
N PRO A 105 15.91 -75.98 6.07
CA PRO A 105 15.54 -77.38 6.28
C PRO A 105 14.10 -77.51 6.80
N GLU A 106 13.38 -78.57 6.44
CA GLU A 106 11.94 -78.77 6.76
C GLU A 106 11.60 -78.59 8.25
N GLU A 107 12.54 -78.89 9.16
CA GLU A 107 12.35 -78.74 10.61
C GLU A 107 12.34 -77.27 11.09
N MET A 108 12.85 -76.32 10.29
CA MET A 108 12.87 -74.87 10.59
C MET A 108 12.00 -74.04 9.64
N GLN A 109 11.26 -74.67 8.74
CA GLN A 109 10.33 -73.97 7.85
C GLN A 109 9.10 -73.52 8.65
N PHE A 110 9.04 -72.21 8.96
CA PHE A 110 7.88 -71.61 9.61
C PHE A 110 6.63 -71.65 8.72
N ASP A 111 6.80 -71.54 7.40
CA ASP A 111 5.74 -71.53 6.39
C ASP A 111 6.12 -72.50 5.24
N PRO A 112 5.85 -73.80 5.38
CA PRO A 112 6.31 -74.82 4.45
C PRO A 112 5.82 -74.58 3.02
N ARG A 113 6.70 -74.83 2.04
CA ARG A 113 6.35 -74.74 0.61
C ARG A 113 5.19 -75.68 0.23
N SER A 114 5.05 -76.83 0.91
CA SER A 114 3.97 -77.80 0.66
C SER A 114 2.56 -77.24 0.94
N LEU A 115 2.46 -76.26 1.84
CA LEU A 115 1.22 -75.55 2.17
C LEU A 115 1.07 -74.24 1.38
N ASN A 116 1.84 -74.06 0.30
CA ASN A 116 1.81 -72.89 -0.58
C ASN A 116 1.94 -71.53 0.15
N PHE A 117 2.76 -71.48 1.21
CA PHE A 117 2.96 -70.25 2.00
C PHE A 117 1.65 -69.70 2.60
N THR A 118 0.91 -70.57 3.29
CA THR A 118 -0.40 -70.23 3.88
C THR A 118 -0.28 -69.10 4.89
N LEU A 119 0.80 -69.04 5.69
CA LEU A 119 0.95 -67.98 6.69
C LEU A 119 1.19 -66.60 6.05
N LEU A 120 2.01 -66.53 5.00
CA LEU A 120 2.19 -65.30 4.23
C LEU A 120 0.87 -64.81 3.64
N THR A 121 0.08 -65.74 3.10
CA THR A 121 -1.24 -65.43 2.51
C THR A 121 -2.22 -64.93 3.58
N LEU A 122 -2.27 -65.57 4.75
CA LEU A 122 -3.10 -65.14 5.87
C LEU A 122 -2.67 -63.75 6.37
N MET A 123 -1.37 -63.46 6.47
CA MET A 123 -0.90 -62.13 6.83
C MET A 123 -1.28 -61.07 5.79
N LEU A 124 -1.11 -61.34 4.49
CA LEU A 124 -1.45 -60.38 3.44
C LEU A 124 -2.96 -60.10 3.39
N SER A 125 -3.81 -61.11 3.57
CA SER A 125 -5.26 -60.92 3.64
C SER A 125 -5.68 -60.10 4.87
N LEU A 126 -5.06 -60.32 6.03
CA LEU A 126 -5.27 -59.51 7.22
C LEU A 126 -4.81 -58.06 7.01
N GLN A 127 -3.66 -57.86 6.37
CA GLN A 127 -3.11 -56.54 6.06
C GLN A 127 -4.07 -55.72 5.19
N ALA A 128 -4.64 -56.32 4.16
CA ALA A 128 -5.65 -55.68 3.33
C ALA A 128 -6.93 -55.33 4.13
N SER A 129 -7.39 -56.25 4.99
CA SER A 129 -8.63 -56.04 5.77
C SER A 129 -8.52 -54.89 6.79
N TYR A 130 -7.36 -54.74 7.44
CA TYR A 130 -7.15 -53.65 8.41
C TYR A 130 -6.76 -52.31 7.75
N ALA A 131 -6.24 -52.33 6.53
CA ALA A 131 -5.94 -51.12 5.78
C ALA A 131 -7.21 -50.33 5.43
N ALA A 132 -8.31 -51.00 5.06
CA ALA A 132 -9.56 -50.35 4.69
C ALA A 132 -10.15 -49.41 5.77
N PRO A 133 -10.36 -49.83 7.03
CA PRO A 133 -10.89 -48.94 8.07
C PRO A 133 -9.93 -47.81 8.44
N LEU A 134 -8.61 -48.04 8.40
CA LEU A 134 -7.62 -46.98 8.61
C LEU A 134 -7.61 -45.95 7.48
N LEU A 135 -7.76 -46.42 6.24
CA LEU A 135 -7.84 -45.57 5.06
C LEU A 135 -9.10 -44.69 5.09
N LEU A 136 -10.24 -45.26 5.49
CA LEU A 136 -11.49 -44.51 5.65
C LEU A 136 -11.35 -43.39 6.69
N LEU A 137 -10.64 -43.63 7.79
CA LEU A 137 -10.34 -42.58 8.78
C LEU A 137 -9.38 -41.51 8.24
N ALA A 138 -8.45 -41.90 7.34
CA ALA A 138 -7.59 -40.95 6.64
C ALA A 138 -8.40 -40.02 5.73
N GLN A 139 -9.31 -40.62 4.96
CA GLN A 139 -10.13 -39.96 3.94
C GLN A 139 -11.10 -38.97 4.55
N ASN A 140 -11.83 -39.35 5.61
CA ASN A 140 -12.75 -38.44 6.30
C ASN A 140 -12.08 -37.11 6.71
N ARG A 141 -10.79 -37.14 7.05
CA ARG A 141 -10.05 -35.94 7.44
C ARG A 141 -9.49 -35.15 6.25
N GLN A 142 -9.22 -35.80 5.12
CA GLN A 142 -8.95 -35.09 3.87
C GLN A 142 -10.20 -34.34 3.44
N ASP A 143 -11.36 -35.01 3.45
CA ASP A 143 -12.66 -34.41 3.13
C ASP A 143 -13.01 -33.25 4.06
N ASP A 144 -12.72 -33.35 5.37
CA ASP A 144 -12.91 -32.26 6.31
C ASP A 144 -12.04 -31.03 5.99
N ARG A 145 -10.77 -31.24 5.61
CA ARG A 145 -9.88 -30.14 5.18
C ARG A 145 -10.34 -29.53 3.88
N ASP A 146 -10.70 -30.36 2.89
CA ASP A 146 -11.20 -29.90 1.60
C ASP A 146 -12.50 -29.12 1.76
N ARG A 147 -13.36 -29.52 2.69
CA ARG A 147 -14.58 -28.78 3.06
C ARG A 147 -14.26 -27.42 3.67
N VAL A 148 -13.27 -27.32 4.56
CA VAL A 148 -12.86 -26.03 5.15
C VAL A 148 -12.32 -25.11 4.06
N VAL A 149 -11.41 -25.61 3.22
CA VAL A 149 -10.85 -24.85 2.09
C VAL A 149 -11.96 -24.37 1.16
N ALA A 150 -12.90 -25.23 0.78
CA ALA A 150 -14.04 -24.86 -0.06
C ALA A 150 -14.97 -23.84 0.62
N SER A 151 -15.10 -23.86 1.95
CA SER A 151 -15.91 -22.88 2.68
C SER A 151 -15.22 -21.51 2.75
N GLU A 152 -13.90 -21.47 2.90
CA GLU A 152 -13.13 -20.23 2.87
C GLU A 152 -13.13 -19.61 1.48
N ASP A 153 -13.01 -20.43 0.44
CA ASP A 153 -13.03 -19.98 -0.96
C ASP A 153 -14.35 -19.30 -1.29
N ARG A 154 -15.49 -19.94 -0.94
CA ARG A 154 -16.82 -19.33 -1.09
C ARG A 154 -16.96 -18.01 -0.33
N LYS A 155 -16.36 -17.90 0.85
CA LYS A 155 -16.40 -16.66 1.64
C LYS A 155 -15.58 -15.55 0.97
N ARG A 156 -14.40 -15.88 0.44
CA ARG A 156 -13.58 -14.94 -0.33
C ARG A 156 -14.31 -14.49 -1.59
N ASP A 157 -14.96 -15.39 -2.31
CA ASP A 157 -15.75 -15.04 -3.50
C ASP A 157 -16.90 -14.07 -3.18
N GLN A 158 -17.59 -14.27 -2.06
CA GLN A 158 -18.62 -13.34 -1.58
C GLN A 158 -18.01 -11.97 -1.28
N GLN A 159 -16.87 -11.91 -0.60
CA GLN A 159 -16.17 -10.66 -0.31
C GLN A 159 -15.71 -9.96 -1.60
N ASN A 160 -15.14 -10.69 -2.55
CA ASN A 160 -14.71 -10.14 -3.84
C ASN A 160 -15.91 -9.58 -4.64
N LEU A 161 -17.05 -10.27 -4.59
CA LEU A 161 -18.27 -9.80 -5.23
C LEU A 161 -18.81 -8.53 -4.56
N GLU A 162 -18.80 -8.46 -3.23
CA GLU A 162 -19.16 -7.27 -2.47
C GLU A 162 -18.21 -6.08 -2.77
N GLU A 163 -16.90 -6.32 -2.81
CA GLU A 163 -15.88 -5.32 -3.15
C GLU A 163 -16.07 -4.80 -4.58
N THR A 164 -16.34 -5.71 -5.52
CA THR A 164 -16.60 -5.34 -6.93
C THR A 164 -17.88 -4.50 -7.04
N GLN A 165 -18.94 -4.87 -6.33
CA GLN A 165 -20.18 -4.09 -6.28
C GLN A 165 -19.97 -2.72 -5.65
N TYR A 166 -19.16 -2.64 -4.60
CA TYR A 166 -18.79 -1.39 -3.94
C TYR A 166 -18.03 -0.48 -4.89
N LEU A 167 -16.95 -0.97 -5.51
CA LEU A 167 -16.17 -0.21 -6.49
C LEU A 167 -17.03 0.25 -7.68
N THR A 168 -17.94 -0.59 -8.16
CA THR A 168 -18.85 -0.22 -9.25
C THR A 168 -19.79 0.91 -8.85
N ARG A 169 -20.32 0.88 -7.62
CA ARG A 169 -21.16 1.97 -7.08
C ARG A 169 -20.35 3.26 -6.91
N GLU A 170 -19.10 3.17 -6.45
CA GLU A 170 -18.26 4.37 -6.29
C GLU A 170 -17.79 4.94 -7.62
N ILE A 171 -17.52 4.11 -8.63
CA ILE A 171 -17.24 4.62 -9.98
C ILE A 171 -18.48 5.30 -10.56
N ALA A 172 -19.68 4.76 -10.30
CA ALA A 172 -20.93 5.40 -10.72
C ALA A 172 -21.16 6.75 -10.02
N SER A 173 -20.91 6.84 -8.70
CA SER A 173 -21.03 8.10 -7.94
C SER A 173 -20.01 9.14 -8.43
N LEU A 174 -18.74 8.72 -8.61
CA LEU A 174 -17.68 9.56 -9.16
C LEU A 174 -18.01 10.07 -10.56
N ARG A 175 -18.57 9.22 -11.43
CA ARG A 175 -18.99 9.61 -12.78
C ARG A 175 -20.08 10.67 -12.76
N ILE A 176 -21.03 10.60 -11.83
CA ILE A 176 -22.10 11.61 -11.68
C ILE A 176 -21.49 12.93 -11.23
N ALA A 177 -20.65 12.91 -10.17
CA ALA A 177 -19.98 14.11 -9.68
C ALA A 177 -19.09 14.77 -10.76
N LEU A 178 -18.33 13.98 -11.52
CA LEU A 178 -17.54 14.48 -12.64
C LEU A 178 -18.40 15.05 -13.77
N ARG A 179 -19.59 14.49 -14.03
CA ARG A 179 -20.51 15.02 -15.04
C ARG A 179 -21.05 16.40 -14.67
N GLU A 180 -21.29 16.65 -13.39
CA GLU A 180 -21.76 17.95 -12.90
C GLU A 180 -20.66 19.02 -13.03
N VAL A 181 -19.43 18.71 -12.64
CA VAL A 181 -18.28 19.65 -12.72
C VAL A 181 -17.78 19.84 -14.16
N ALA A 182 -17.80 18.79 -14.99
CA ALA A 182 -17.35 18.86 -16.39
C ALA A 182 -18.46 19.33 -17.35
N THR A 183 -19.55 19.93 -16.86
CA THR A 183 -20.55 20.50 -17.77
C THR A 183 -19.87 21.61 -18.58
N ARG A 184 -19.94 21.53 -19.92
CA ARG A 184 -19.28 22.47 -20.85
C ARG A 184 -19.53 23.93 -20.48
N ASP A 185 -20.72 24.22 -19.97
CA ASP A 185 -21.13 25.57 -19.62
C ASP A 185 -20.49 26.07 -18.32
N PHE A 186 -20.19 25.19 -17.35
CA PHE A 186 -19.41 25.53 -16.14
C PHE A 186 -17.94 25.77 -16.47
N VAL A 187 -17.33 24.89 -17.26
CA VAL A 187 -15.94 25.10 -17.72
C VAL A 187 -15.83 26.38 -18.56
N ARG A 188 -16.85 26.69 -19.35
CA ARG A 188 -16.92 27.93 -20.14
C ARG A 188 -17.17 29.17 -19.28
N SER A 189 -17.98 29.09 -18.22
CA SER A 189 -18.14 30.21 -17.29
C SER A 189 -16.84 30.48 -16.55
N GLU A 190 -16.16 29.44 -16.05
CA GLU A 190 -14.92 29.64 -15.30
C GLU A 190 -13.77 30.16 -16.18
N LEU A 191 -13.69 29.70 -17.42
CA LEU A 191 -12.76 30.27 -18.39
C LEU A 191 -13.10 31.73 -18.72
N ARG A 192 -14.38 32.12 -18.74
CA ARG A 192 -14.78 33.51 -18.96
C ARG A 192 -14.46 34.38 -17.76
N ASP A 193 -14.79 33.92 -16.55
CA ASP A 193 -14.53 34.65 -15.32
C ASP A 193 -13.02 34.90 -15.15
N ILE A 194 -12.17 33.88 -15.40
CA ILE A 194 -10.70 34.05 -15.39
C ILE A 194 -10.24 35.04 -16.48
N LEU A 195 -10.81 34.98 -17.69
CA LEU A 195 -10.45 35.92 -18.76
C LEU A 195 -10.86 37.36 -18.42
N GLU A 196 -12.02 37.55 -17.79
CA GLU A 196 -12.52 38.84 -17.35
C GLU A 196 -11.69 39.41 -16.19
N GLU A 197 -11.28 38.55 -15.26
CA GLU A 197 -10.35 38.90 -14.18
C GLU A 197 -8.99 39.37 -14.74
N LEU A 198 -8.43 38.65 -15.71
CA LEU A 198 -7.19 39.06 -16.37
C LEU A 198 -7.33 40.38 -17.16
N GLN A 199 -8.47 40.61 -17.81
CA GLN A 199 -8.74 41.89 -18.49
C GLN A 199 -8.85 43.05 -17.50
N ASN A 200 -9.53 42.86 -16.37
CA ASN A 200 -9.61 43.88 -15.33
C ASN A 200 -8.23 44.21 -14.76
N ILE A 201 -7.39 43.21 -14.51
CA ILE A 201 -6.01 43.43 -14.06
C ILE A 201 -5.23 44.23 -15.10
N ALA A 202 -5.36 43.91 -16.39
CA ALA A 202 -4.68 44.65 -17.45
C ALA A 202 -5.15 46.12 -17.54
N GLN A 203 -6.45 46.37 -17.40
CA GLN A 203 -7.00 47.73 -17.38
C GLN A 203 -6.61 48.52 -16.14
N GLU A 204 -6.54 47.89 -14.97
CA GLU A 204 -5.99 48.53 -13.78
C GLU A 204 -4.53 48.92 -14.01
N GLN A 205 -3.70 48.04 -14.58
CA GLN A 205 -2.32 48.41 -14.90
C GLN A 205 -2.23 49.60 -15.86
N GLU A 206 -3.12 49.69 -16.84
CA GLU A 206 -3.19 50.82 -17.78
C GLU A 206 -3.54 52.13 -17.06
N ARG A 207 -4.55 52.13 -16.18
CA ARG A 207 -4.89 53.31 -15.36
C ARG A 207 -3.76 53.70 -14.41
N HIS A 208 -3.08 52.71 -13.82
CA HIS A 208 -1.91 52.97 -12.98
C HIS A 208 -0.75 53.58 -13.79
N ALA A 209 -0.60 53.18 -15.06
CA ALA A 209 0.38 53.78 -15.96
C ALA A 209 0.02 55.23 -16.35
N GLU A 210 -1.26 55.51 -16.63
CA GLU A 210 -1.76 56.87 -16.86
C GLU A 210 -1.54 57.77 -15.64
N GLN A 211 -1.88 57.30 -14.43
CA GLN A 211 -1.64 58.07 -13.20
C GLN A 211 -0.16 58.38 -12.97
N LEU A 212 0.74 57.47 -13.33
CA LEU A 212 2.18 57.70 -13.25
C LEU A 212 2.66 58.72 -14.31
N GLN A 213 2.01 58.76 -15.48
CA GLN A 213 2.29 59.78 -16.48
C GLN A 213 1.82 61.16 -16.02
N ASP A 214 0.59 61.28 -15.49
CA ASP A 214 0.08 62.55 -14.95
C ASP A 214 1.00 63.08 -13.83
N ILE A 215 1.42 62.20 -12.90
CA ILE A 215 2.36 62.58 -11.83
C ILE A 215 3.73 62.98 -12.41
N SER A 216 4.18 62.34 -13.49
CA SER A 216 5.43 62.70 -14.15
C SER A 216 5.35 64.07 -14.81
N GLU A 217 4.23 64.39 -15.47
CA GLU A 217 3.98 65.69 -16.11
C GLU A 217 3.88 66.80 -15.05
N ASP A 218 3.18 66.55 -13.94
CA ASP A 218 3.11 67.47 -12.80
C ASP A 218 4.51 67.76 -12.19
N ILE A 219 5.41 66.77 -12.19
CA ILE A 219 6.79 66.94 -11.70
C ILE A 219 7.62 67.75 -12.70
N GLU A 220 7.48 67.49 -14.00
CA GLU A 220 8.19 68.23 -15.06
C GLU A 220 7.80 69.71 -15.06
N ASP A 221 6.49 70.01 -14.95
CA ASP A 221 5.99 71.38 -14.78
C ASP A 221 6.54 72.08 -13.53
N LEU A 222 6.67 71.32 -12.42
CA LEU A 222 7.21 71.84 -11.18
C LEU A 222 8.73 72.07 -11.26
N GLU A 223 9.45 71.22 -11.99
CA GLU A 223 10.89 71.35 -12.25
C GLU A 223 11.17 72.57 -13.14
N GLU A 224 10.40 72.79 -14.22
CA GLU A 224 10.52 73.98 -15.07
C GLU A 224 10.22 75.27 -14.28
N ALA A 225 9.22 75.25 -13.40
CA ALA A 225 8.93 76.38 -12.52
C ALA A 225 10.06 76.68 -11.51
N ILE A 226 10.81 75.65 -11.08
CA ILE A 226 11.97 75.82 -10.19
C ILE A 226 13.18 76.35 -10.98
N ASP A 227 13.43 75.85 -12.19
CA ASP A 227 14.49 76.34 -13.08
C ASP A 227 14.29 77.81 -13.45
N ASP A 228 13.05 78.25 -13.70
CA ASP A 228 12.72 79.67 -13.90
C ASP A 228 13.03 80.54 -12.67
N ILE A 229 12.92 79.97 -11.47
CA ILE A 229 13.27 80.65 -10.21
C ILE A 229 14.79 80.71 -10.04
N ASP A 230 15.52 79.62 -10.30
CA ASP A 230 16.99 79.58 -10.18
C ASP A 230 17.68 80.45 -11.25
N THR A 231 17.08 80.56 -12.44
CA THR A 231 17.52 81.50 -13.50
C THR A 231 17.29 82.97 -13.10
N SER A 232 16.44 83.24 -12.10
CA SER A 232 16.21 84.58 -11.52
C SER A 232 17.07 84.89 -10.29
N GLU A 233 17.68 83.87 -9.66
CA GLU A 233 18.47 83.99 -8.42
C GLU A 233 19.92 83.47 -8.56
N GLY A 234 20.63 83.83 -9.64
CA GLY A 234 22.09 83.95 -9.57
C GLY A 234 22.77 84.42 -10.86
N GLU A 235 23.65 85.42 -10.91
CA GLU A 235 24.28 86.29 -9.91
C GLU A 235 24.94 87.47 -10.68
N GLU A 236 24.83 88.71 -10.18
CA GLU A 236 25.94 89.68 -10.29
C GLU A 236 26.78 89.54 -9.02
N LYS A 237 28.02 89.04 -9.14
CA LYS A 237 29.19 89.57 -8.42
C LYS A 237 30.53 89.06 -8.98
N ASP A 238 31.42 90.03 -9.14
CA ASP A 238 32.71 90.01 -9.84
C ASP A 238 33.90 89.32 -9.13
N ALA A 239 34.87 88.93 -9.98
CA ALA A 239 36.35 88.83 -9.83
C ALA A 239 36.94 87.74 -8.89
N GLU A 240 38.01 86.98 -9.20
CA GLU A 240 39.23 87.26 -9.99
C GLU A 240 39.96 85.94 -10.43
N GLU A 241 40.49 85.92 -11.66
CA GLU A 241 41.73 85.32 -12.21
C GLU A 241 42.39 83.98 -11.69
N GLN A 242 42.59 82.98 -12.58
CA GLN A 242 43.88 82.61 -13.26
C GLN A 242 43.94 81.16 -13.79
N ASP A 243 44.29 81.06 -15.08
CA ASP A 243 45.16 80.12 -15.81
C ASP A 243 45.00 78.58 -15.83
N ALA A 244 44.82 78.12 -17.09
CA ALA A 244 45.61 77.12 -17.84
C ALA A 244 45.27 75.60 -17.84
N GLU A 245 44.90 75.16 -19.06
CA GLU A 245 45.37 74.00 -19.84
C GLU A 245 45.00 72.53 -19.51
N GLY A 246 44.67 71.79 -20.59
CA GLY A 246 44.92 70.34 -20.72
C GLY A 246 43.68 69.48 -21.00
N THR A 247 43.23 69.28 -22.24
CA THR A 247 43.68 68.24 -23.20
C THR A 247 43.08 66.83 -22.96
N GLU A 248 42.24 66.45 -23.93
CA GLU A 248 42.09 65.12 -24.57
C GLU A 248 41.30 63.94 -23.95
N ASN A 249 40.37 63.51 -24.82
CA ASN A 249 40.07 62.15 -25.31
C ASN A 249 39.29 61.14 -24.46
N GLY A 250 38.16 60.77 -25.08
CA GLY A 250 37.79 59.37 -25.33
C GLY A 250 36.97 58.70 -24.22
N THR A 251 36.02 57.82 -24.48
CA THR A 251 35.67 57.06 -25.69
C THR A 251 34.49 56.17 -25.28
N GLU A 252 33.52 56.02 -26.19
CA GLU A 252 32.57 54.89 -26.34
C GLU A 252 31.45 54.71 -25.27
N GLN A 253 30.22 54.29 -25.60
CA GLN A 253 29.70 53.71 -26.84
C GLN A 253 28.17 53.88 -26.93
N ALA A 254 27.70 53.66 -28.15
CA ALA A 254 26.44 54.04 -28.77
C ALA A 254 25.18 53.23 -28.37
N PRO A 255 24.00 53.66 -28.86
CA PRO A 255 22.69 53.04 -28.64
C PRO A 255 22.24 52.18 -29.85
N ASP A 256 20.97 51.74 -29.77
CA ASP A 256 20.04 51.52 -30.88
C ASP A 256 19.78 50.07 -31.35
N LYS A 257 18.49 49.71 -31.48
CA LYS A 257 17.82 49.49 -32.79
C LYS A 257 16.56 48.63 -32.68
N ALA A 258 15.43 49.23 -33.05
CA ALA A 258 14.21 48.52 -33.45
C ALA A 258 14.38 47.90 -34.84
N GLU A 259 13.70 46.76 -35.11
CA GLU A 259 12.99 46.48 -36.37
C GLU A 259 12.37 45.05 -36.36
N ARG A 260 11.07 44.97 -36.69
CA ARG A 260 10.44 43.78 -37.32
C ARG A 260 10.56 43.96 -38.85
N PRO A 261 10.52 42.90 -39.70
CA PRO A 261 9.22 42.43 -40.19
C PRO A 261 9.10 40.94 -40.63
N ALA A 262 7.83 40.51 -40.71
CA ALA A 262 7.20 39.60 -41.69
C ALA A 262 7.65 38.12 -41.93
N LYS A 263 6.65 37.24 -41.71
CA LYS A 263 6.16 36.10 -42.54
C LYS A 263 7.08 35.54 -43.65
N ASP A 264 7.25 34.21 -43.70
CA ASP A 264 6.44 33.32 -44.55
C ASP A 264 6.71 31.81 -44.31
N SER A 265 5.62 31.05 -44.35
CA SER A 265 5.40 29.65 -44.77
C SER A 265 6.32 28.46 -44.43
N ALA A 266 5.62 27.45 -43.88
CA ALA A 266 5.60 26.03 -44.26
C ALA A 266 6.85 25.16 -44.04
N GLN A 267 6.75 24.14 -43.18
CA GLN A 267 6.47 22.74 -43.55
C GLN A 267 6.70 21.80 -42.33
N ASP A 268 5.63 21.10 -41.95
CA ASP A 268 5.40 19.78 -41.32
C ASP A 268 6.59 18.80 -40.95
N PRO A 269 6.36 17.62 -40.32
CA PRO A 269 6.71 17.36 -38.92
C PRO A 269 7.53 16.06 -38.71
N HIS A 270 8.43 15.98 -37.73
CA HIS A 270 8.94 14.68 -37.28
C HIS A 270 9.08 14.67 -35.75
N ARG A 271 8.21 13.94 -35.03
CA ARG A 271 8.36 12.50 -34.70
C ARG A 271 9.40 12.36 -33.58
N GLY A 272 9.03 12.28 -32.31
CA GLY A 272 8.14 11.30 -31.70
C GLY A 272 9.00 10.23 -31.03
N ASP A 273 9.37 10.44 -29.76
CA ASP A 273 10.01 9.44 -28.92
C ASP A 273 9.25 9.32 -27.60
N LEU A 274 8.27 8.42 -27.60
CA LEU A 274 7.64 7.86 -26.42
C LEU A 274 7.97 6.37 -26.43
N SER A 275 9.11 6.04 -25.84
CA SER A 275 9.50 4.67 -25.56
C SER A 275 8.57 4.09 -24.47
N GLN A 276 7.63 3.26 -24.92
CA GLN A 276 6.62 2.55 -24.13
C GLN A 276 7.21 1.21 -23.61
N PRO A 277 6.93 0.73 -22.38
CA PRO A 277 7.33 -0.60 -21.96
C PRO A 277 6.27 -1.63 -22.39
N GLN A 278 6.23 -1.97 -23.68
CA GLN A 278 5.48 -3.14 -24.16
C GLN A 278 6.38 -4.37 -24.16
N SER A 279 6.41 -5.13 -23.06
CA SER A 279 7.13 -6.42 -23.08
C SER A 279 6.60 -7.49 -22.12
N ARG A 280 5.54 -7.26 -21.34
CA ARG A 280 4.99 -8.29 -20.44
C ARG A 280 3.58 -8.75 -20.77
N GLU A 281 2.69 -7.84 -21.14
CA GLU A 281 1.30 -8.19 -21.45
C GLU A 281 1.17 -8.91 -22.81
N SER A 282 1.96 -8.50 -23.81
CA SER A 282 2.02 -9.16 -25.12
C SER A 282 2.60 -10.57 -25.04
N GLN A 283 3.54 -10.81 -24.11
CA GLN A 283 4.09 -12.15 -23.86
C GLN A 283 3.11 -13.05 -23.10
N GLN A 284 2.35 -12.51 -22.16
CA GLN A 284 1.30 -13.28 -21.47
C GLN A 284 0.12 -13.63 -22.39
N ALA A 285 -0.27 -12.72 -23.28
CA ALA A 285 -1.32 -12.99 -24.27
C ALA A 285 -0.90 -14.08 -25.27
N GLN A 286 0.37 -14.11 -25.69
CA GLN A 286 0.88 -15.16 -26.58
C GLN A 286 1.00 -16.52 -25.86
N GLN A 287 1.41 -16.55 -24.59
CA GLN A 287 1.47 -17.80 -23.81
C GLN A 287 0.08 -18.38 -23.49
N GLN A 288 -0.95 -17.54 -23.36
CA GLN A 288 -2.32 -18.02 -23.24
C GLN A 288 -2.86 -18.58 -24.56
N ALA A 289 -2.53 -17.95 -25.69
CA ALA A 289 -2.95 -18.42 -27.01
C ALA A 289 -2.27 -19.74 -27.43
N GLU A 290 -1.03 -19.99 -27.01
CA GLU A 290 -0.37 -21.29 -27.24
C GLU A 290 -0.94 -22.39 -26.35
N ARG A 291 -1.27 -22.12 -25.08
CA ARG A 291 -1.89 -23.12 -24.19
C ARG A 291 -3.28 -23.54 -24.64
N THR A 292 -4.08 -22.65 -25.21
CA THR A 292 -5.40 -23.03 -25.76
C THR A 292 -5.26 -23.87 -27.02
N ARG A 293 -4.22 -23.65 -27.82
CA ARG A 293 -3.94 -24.43 -29.04
C ARG A 293 -3.38 -25.83 -28.75
N GLU A 294 -2.57 -25.99 -27.70
CA GLU A 294 -2.09 -27.30 -27.24
C GLU A 294 -3.17 -28.11 -26.50
N GLY A 295 -4.13 -27.44 -25.84
CA GLY A 295 -5.28 -28.09 -25.22
C GLY A 295 -6.23 -28.72 -26.24
N ASP A 296 -6.50 -28.05 -27.35
CA ASP A 296 -7.42 -28.51 -28.41
C ASP A 296 -6.84 -29.64 -29.27
N ALA A 297 -5.51 -29.83 -29.26
CA ALA A 297 -4.82 -30.88 -30.00
C ALA A 297 -4.70 -32.22 -29.24
N ARG A 298 -5.05 -32.26 -27.95
CA ARG A 298 -5.02 -33.49 -27.13
C ARG A 298 -6.38 -34.18 -27.00
N ASP A 299 -7.45 -33.58 -27.53
CA ASP A 299 -8.83 -34.08 -27.39
C ASP A 299 -9.46 -34.49 -28.74
N ARG A 300 -8.63 -34.84 -29.73
CA ARG A 300 -9.01 -35.55 -30.97
C ARG A 300 -8.18 -36.81 -31.13
#